data_AF-A0A328BQT3-F1
#
_entry.id   AF-A0A328BQT3-F1
#
_cell.length_a   1.000
_cell.length_b   1.000
_cell.length_c   1.000
_cell.angle_alpha   90.00
_cell.angle_beta   90.00
_cell.angle_gamma   90.00
#
_symmetry.space_group_name_H-M   'P 1'
#
loop_
_entity.id
_entity.type
_entity.pdbx_description
1 polymer ?
#
loop_
_entity_poly.entity_id
_entity_poly.type
_entity_poly.pdbx_seq_one_letter_code
_entity_poly.pdbx_strand_id
1 'polypeptide(L)'
;MPSRTAKPFRLRRLSPGERALAAEVFGAGLDAGRVRILALPLWRRAFVAGPGLIVWPAASLPADFAASEVPLRAQAVFVHELTHVWQAQNGVRLLLAKIKAGDSAASYAYDLERGPGFLAMNIEQQAMVVEHAFLASRGGETPHPASLYVEARHIWWRA
;
A
#
# COMPACT_ATOMS: atom_id res chain seq x y z
N MET A 1 26.58 1.40 5.28
CA MET A 1 26.72 0.15 4.51
C MET A 1 25.83 0.23 3.29
N PRO A 2 26.24 -0.19 2.08
CA PRO A 2 25.33 -0.15 0.94
C PRO A 2 24.17 -1.10 1.23
N SER A 3 22.97 -0.55 1.31
CA SER A 3 21.72 -1.31 1.34
C SER A 3 21.75 -2.31 0.19
N ARG A 4 21.85 -3.60 0.50
CA ARG A 4 21.95 -4.65 -0.51
C ARG A 4 20.61 -4.72 -1.25
N THR A 5 20.57 -4.13 -2.44
CA THR A 5 19.40 -4.18 -3.34
C THR A 5 19.05 -5.63 -3.66
N ALA A 6 17.77 -5.88 -3.96
CA ALA A 6 17.33 -7.23 -4.26
C ALA A 6 17.94 -7.74 -5.57
N LYS A 7 18.25 -9.04 -5.64
CA LYS A 7 18.63 -9.69 -6.90
C LYS A 7 17.46 -9.52 -7.90
N PRO A 8 17.71 -9.09 -9.15
CA PRO A 8 16.68 -9.01 -10.18
C PRO A 8 15.91 -10.32 -10.36
N PHE A 9 14.62 -10.20 -10.71
CA PHE A 9 13.66 -11.30 -10.90
C PHE A 9 13.44 -12.21 -9.69
N ARG A 10 13.93 -11.84 -8.51
CA ARG A 10 13.66 -12.58 -7.29
C ARG A 10 12.19 -12.44 -6.92
N LEU A 11 11.49 -13.57 -6.87
CA LEU A 11 10.17 -13.69 -6.28
C LEU A 11 10.30 -14.16 -4.83
N ARG A 12 9.71 -13.43 -3.89
CA ARG A 12 9.68 -13.82 -2.47
C ARG A 12 8.29 -13.69 -1.87
N ARG A 13 8.00 -14.47 -0.82
CA ARG A 13 6.87 -14.18 0.06
C ARG A 13 7.17 -12.92 0.89
N LEU A 14 6.13 -12.37 1.51
CA LEU A 14 6.33 -11.37 2.55
C LEU A 14 7.23 -11.92 3.68
N SER A 15 8.00 -11.06 4.32
CA SER A 15 8.73 -11.40 5.55
C SER A 15 7.74 -11.55 6.73
N PRO A 16 8.18 -12.06 7.88
CA PRO A 16 7.38 -11.99 9.10
C PRO A 16 7.02 -10.55 9.50
N GLY A 17 7.95 -9.61 9.36
CA GLY A 17 7.72 -8.18 9.65
C GLY A 17 6.67 -7.56 8.74
N GLU A 18 6.76 -7.79 7.43
CA GLU A 18 5.77 -7.34 6.46
C GLU A 18 4.38 -7.95 6.66
N ARG A 19 4.31 -9.22 7.10
CA ARG A 19 3.03 -9.85 7.48
C ARG A 19 2.44 -9.21 8.72
N ALA A 20 3.26 -8.91 9.73
CA ALA A 20 2.81 -8.22 10.93
C ALA A 20 2.31 -6.80 10.60
N LEU A 21 3.04 -6.09 9.73
CA LEU A 21 2.64 -4.79 9.22
C LEU A 21 1.31 -4.84 8.45
N ALA A 22 1.13 -5.84 7.57
CA ALA A 22 -0.13 -6.03 6.86
C ALA A 22 -1.29 -6.32 7.84
N ALA A 23 -1.08 -7.18 8.83
CA ALA A 23 -2.07 -7.45 9.87
C ALA A 23 -2.38 -6.19 10.71
N GLU A 24 -1.40 -5.32 10.96
CA GLU A 24 -1.57 -4.04 11.65
C GLU A 24 -2.34 -2.99 10.85
N VAL A 25 -2.40 -3.10 9.52
CA VAL A 25 -3.10 -2.13 8.63
C VAL A 25 -4.44 -2.65 8.12
N PHE A 26 -4.58 -3.95 7.89
CA PHE A 26 -5.77 -4.54 7.28
C PHE A 26 -6.48 -5.58 8.16
N GLY A 27 -5.93 -5.93 9.33
CA GLY A 27 -6.51 -6.97 10.19
C GLY A 27 -6.64 -8.31 9.44
N ALA A 28 -7.84 -8.88 9.48
CA ALA A 28 -8.17 -10.12 8.77
C ALA A 28 -8.58 -9.92 7.30
N GLY A 29 -8.75 -8.67 6.83
CA GLY A 29 -9.24 -8.36 5.49
C GLY A 29 -8.24 -8.63 4.37
N LEU A 30 -6.96 -8.88 4.69
CA LEU A 30 -5.88 -9.18 3.73
C LEU A 30 -5.18 -10.51 4.11
N ASP A 31 -5.26 -11.51 3.23
CA ASP A 31 -4.48 -12.75 3.34
C ASP A 31 -3.03 -12.50 2.90
N ALA A 32 -2.21 -12.07 3.86
CA ALA A 32 -0.80 -11.77 3.66
C ALA A 32 0.04 -13.02 3.33
N GLY A 33 -0.49 -14.23 3.58
CA GLY A 33 0.17 -15.50 3.27
C GLY A 33 0.22 -15.80 1.76
N ARG A 34 -0.74 -15.25 1.00
CA ARG A 34 -0.80 -15.37 -0.46
C ARG A 34 0.06 -14.34 -1.21
N VAL A 35 0.51 -13.29 -0.52
CA VAL A 35 1.23 -12.18 -1.14
C VAL A 35 2.70 -12.51 -1.41
N ARG A 36 3.14 -12.17 -2.62
CA ARG A 36 4.52 -12.26 -3.07
C ARG A 36 4.98 -10.93 -3.66
N ILE A 37 6.29 -10.67 -3.55
CA ILE A 37 6.96 -9.52 -4.16
C ILE A 37 7.93 -10.02 -5.22
N LEU A 38 7.79 -9.51 -6.45
CA LEU A 38 8.72 -9.73 -7.55
C LEU A 38 9.63 -8.50 -7.72
N ALA A 39 10.94 -8.72 -7.65
CA ALA A 39 11.94 -7.70 -7.96
C ALA A 39 12.08 -7.53 -9.48
N LEU A 40 11.63 -6.42 -10.05
CA LEU A 40 11.72 -6.16 -11.49
C LEU A 40 12.90 -5.20 -11.78
N PRO A 41 13.89 -5.59 -12.61
CA PRO A 41 14.96 -4.67 -13.03
C PRO A 41 14.43 -3.64 -14.01
N LEU A 42 15.09 -2.47 -14.08
CA LEU A 42 14.83 -1.38 -15.02
C LEU A 42 13.44 -0.72 -14.92
N TRP A 43 12.58 -1.19 -14.01
CA TRP A 43 11.30 -0.56 -13.70
C TRP A 43 11.45 0.44 -12.56
N ARG A 44 10.64 1.51 -12.56
CA ARG A 44 10.86 2.69 -11.69
C ARG A 44 9.86 2.84 -10.54
N ARG A 45 8.69 2.21 -10.59
CA ARG A 45 7.61 2.39 -9.59
C ARG A 45 7.00 1.04 -9.19
N ALA A 46 6.62 0.88 -7.93
CA ALA A 46 5.89 -0.33 -7.53
C ALA A 46 4.48 -0.35 -8.18
N PHE A 47 3.91 -1.55 -8.32
CA PHE A 47 2.52 -1.76 -8.71
C PHE A 47 2.04 -3.14 -8.30
N VAL A 48 0.71 -3.33 -8.27
CA VAL A 48 0.08 -4.62 -7.98
C VAL A 48 -0.48 -5.28 -9.23
N ALA A 49 -0.15 -6.56 -9.40
CA ALA A 49 -0.61 -7.43 -10.48
C ALA A 49 -1.53 -8.52 -9.92
N GLY A 50 -2.77 -8.15 -9.56
CA GLY A 50 -3.77 -9.07 -9.04
C GLY A 50 -3.68 -9.32 -7.52
N PRO A 51 -4.37 -10.34 -6.99
CA PRO A 51 -4.66 -10.48 -5.55
C PRO A 51 -3.48 -10.99 -4.68
N GLY A 52 -2.28 -11.12 -5.24
CA GLY A 52 -1.16 -11.71 -4.50
C GLY A 52 0.22 -11.42 -5.06
N LEU A 53 0.36 -10.49 -6.00
CA LEU A 53 1.65 -10.14 -6.58
C LEU A 53 1.85 -8.64 -6.55
N ILE A 54 2.83 -8.21 -5.76
CA ILE A 54 3.40 -6.87 -5.81
C ILE A 54 4.65 -6.95 -6.69
N VAL A 55 4.77 -6.04 -7.64
CA VAL A 55 5.98 -5.87 -8.46
C VAL A 55 6.70 -4.64 -7.96
N TRP A 56 7.98 -4.79 -7.61
CA TRP A 56 8.77 -3.72 -7.00
C TRP A 56 10.08 -3.50 -7.77
N PRO A 57 10.55 -2.26 -7.96
CA PRO A 57 11.87 -1.99 -8.53
C PRO A 57 12.99 -2.72 -7.78
N ALA A 58 13.77 -3.55 -8.46
CA ALA A 58 14.83 -4.32 -7.81
C ALA A 58 15.85 -3.45 -7.05
N ALA A 59 16.10 -2.24 -7.56
CA ALA A 59 17.02 -1.27 -6.98
C ALA A 59 16.56 -0.67 -5.64
N SER A 60 15.26 -0.74 -5.31
CA SER A 60 14.69 -0.17 -4.08
C SER A 60 13.89 -1.17 -3.25
N LEU A 61 14.00 -2.47 -3.54
CA LEU A 61 13.33 -3.51 -2.76
C LEU A 61 14.19 -3.92 -1.56
N PRO A 62 13.83 -3.56 -0.32
CA PRO A 62 14.49 -4.05 0.89
C PRO A 62 14.22 -5.54 1.11
N ALA A 63 15.01 -6.14 2.00
CA ALA A 63 14.79 -7.50 2.47
C ALA A 63 13.49 -7.63 3.28
N ASP A 64 13.15 -6.59 4.04
CA ASP A 64 11.96 -6.47 4.87
C ASP A 64 11.54 -4.99 4.92
N PHE A 65 10.32 -4.63 4.51
CA PHE A 65 9.82 -3.25 4.63
C PHE A 65 9.57 -2.81 6.08
N ALA A 66 9.36 -3.73 7.02
CA ALA A 66 9.13 -3.41 8.43
C ALA A 66 10.44 -3.22 9.23
N ALA A 67 11.60 -3.36 8.59
CA ALA A 67 12.89 -3.16 9.25
C ALA A 67 13.09 -1.69 9.68
N SER A 68 13.69 -1.47 10.85
CA SER A 68 13.89 -0.14 11.44
C SER A 68 14.69 0.83 10.57
N GLU A 69 15.60 0.30 9.75
CA GLU A 69 16.46 1.05 8.85
C GLU A 69 15.75 1.46 7.54
N VAL A 70 14.57 0.90 7.26
CA VAL A 70 13.78 1.27 6.08
C VAL A 70 13.11 2.62 6.33
N PRO A 71 13.32 3.63 5.48
CA PRO A 71 12.70 4.93 5.64
C PRO A 71 11.18 4.82 5.72
N LEU A 72 10.56 5.57 6.63
CA LEU A 72 9.11 5.52 6.87
C LEU A 72 8.29 5.68 5.58
N ARG A 73 8.74 6.56 4.67
CA ARG A 73 8.09 6.75 3.35
C ARG A 73 8.09 5.47 2.50
N ALA A 74 9.16 4.68 2.52
CA ALA A 74 9.20 3.42 1.77
C ALA A 74 8.26 2.37 2.38
N GLN A 75 8.11 2.35 3.70
CA GLN A 75 7.11 1.52 4.39
C GLN A 75 5.69 1.95 4.01
N ALA A 76 5.43 3.27 3.95
CA ALA A 76 4.14 3.82 3.55
C ALA A 76 3.77 3.48 2.10
N VAL A 77 4.71 3.58 1.16
CA VAL A 77 4.50 3.12 -0.23
C VAL A 77 4.22 1.61 -0.27
N PHE A 78 4.86 0.81 0.59
CA PHE A 78 4.55 -0.61 0.65
C PHE A 78 3.12 -0.87 1.16
N VAL A 79 2.66 -0.10 2.15
CA VAL A 79 1.26 -0.12 2.62
C VAL A 79 0.28 0.32 1.53
N HIS A 80 0.64 1.31 0.71
CA HIS A 80 -0.13 1.72 -0.46
C HIS A 80 -0.34 0.53 -1.41
N GLU A 81 0.73 -0.18 -1.79
CA GLU A 81 0.62 -1.35 -2.66
C GLU A 81 -0.17 -2.49 -1.99
N LEU A 82 -0.02 -2.71 -0.68
CA LEU A 82 -0.86 -3.67 0.04
C LEU A 82 -2.35 -3.30 -0.02
N THR A 83 -2.70 -2.01 -0.11
CA THR A 83 -4.09 -1.59 -0.27
C THR A 83 -4.66 -2.06 -1.61
N HIS A 84 -3.87 -2.02 -2.68
CA HIS A 84 -4.29 -2.59 -3.96
C HIS A 84 -4.41 -4.12 -3.92
N VAL A 85 -3.55 -4.80 -3.16
CA VAL A 85 -3.70 -6.24 -2.91
C VAL A 85 -5.01 -6.51 -2.17
N TRP A 86 -5.29 -5.78 -1.09
CA TRP A 86 -6.54 -5.87 -0.32
C TRP A 86 -7.76 -5.65 -1.22
N GLN A 87 -7.75 -4.59 -2.03
CA GLN A 87 -8.80 -4.32 -3.03
C GLN A 87 -9.00 -5.53 -3.96
N ALA A 88 -7.92 -6.07 -4.54
CA ALA A 88 -8.01 -7.20 -5.45
C ALA A 88 -8.50 -8.49 -4.76
N GLN A 89 -8.09 -8.75 -3.52
CA GLN A 89 -8.58 -9.89 -2.73
C GLN A 89 -10.07 -9.76 -2.41
N ASN A 90 -10.57 -8.52 -2.26
CA ASN A 90 -11.97 -8.21 -2.00
C ASN A 90 -12.79 -7.92 -3.28
N GLY A 91 -12.35 -8.45 -4.43
CA GLY A 91 -13.14 -8.48 -5.67
C GLY A 91 -12.98 -7.27 -6.58
N VAL A 92 -12.11 -6.30 -6.25
CA VAL A 92 -11.85 -5.15 -7.12
C VAL A 92 -11.01 -5.58 -8.33
N ARG A 93 -11.53 -5.33 -9.54
CA ARG A 93 -10.78 -5.50 -10.79
C ARG A 93 -9.87 -4.30 -11.04
N LEU A 94 -8.66 -4.34 -10.47
CA LEU A 94 -7.72 -3.20 -10.43
C LEU A 94 -7.54 -2.48 -11.78
N LEU A 95 -7.36 -3.19 -12.89
CA LEU A 95 -7.17 -2.57 -14.20
C LEU A 95 -8.39 -1.72 -14.62
N LEU A 96 -9.60 -2.28 -14.49
CA LEU A 96 -10.84 -1.55 -14.83
C LEU A 96 -11.08 -0.38 -13.88
N ALA A 97 -10.80 -0.57 -12.59
CA ALA A 97 -10.95 0.47 -11.59
C ALA A 97 -9.95 1.62 -11.81
N LYS A 98 -8.70 1.32 -12.20
CA LYS A 98 -7.68 2.32 -12.56
C LYS A 98 -8.07 3.10 -13.81
N ILE A 99 -8.56 2.42 -14.86
CA ILE A 99 -9.07 3.08 -16.08
C ILE A 99 -10.22 4.02 -15.73
N LYS A 100 -11.16 3.60 -14.87
CA LYS A 100 -12.27 4.44 -14.41
C LYS A 100 -11.79 5.65 -13.57
N ALA A 101 -10.77 5.47 -12.75
CA ALA A 101 -10.18 6.55 -11.94
C ALA A 101 -9.43 7.59 -12.80
N GLY A 102 -8.83 7.15 -13.90
CA GLY A 102 -7.96 7.98 -14.73
C GLY A 102 -6.56 8.16 -14.11
N ASP A 103 -5.70 8.90 -14.82
CA ASP A 103 -4.28 9.08 -14.47
C ASP A 103 -3.90 10.57 -14.32
N SER A 104 -4.78 11.35 -13.71
CA SER A 104 -4.54 12.78 -13.44
C SER A 104 -4.19 13.01 -11.97
N ALA A 105 -3.63 14.18 -11.63
CA ALA A 105 -3.38 14.52 -10.22
C ALA A 105 -4.64 14.42 -9.35
N ALA A 106 -5.82 14.64 -9.93
CA ALA A 106 -7.10 14.52 -9.24
C ALA A 106 -7.44 13.08 -8.82
N SER A 107 -6.91 12.04 -9.50
CA SER A 107 -7.15 10.65 -9.08
C SER A 107 -6.42 10.27 -7.80
N TYR A 108 -5.44 11.07 -7.37
CA TYR A 108 -4.69 10.89 -6.12
C TYR A 108 -5.06 11.89 -5.02
N ALA A 109 -5.80 12.96 -5.37
CA ALA A 109 -6.27 13.95 -4.41
C ALA A 109 -7.55 13.45 -3.71
N TYR A 110 -7.61 13.61 -2.39
CA TYR A 110 -8.79 13.30 -1.59
C TYR A 110 -8.94 14.34 -0.47
N ASP A 111 -10.14 14.40 0.12
CA ASP A 111 -10.44 15.25 1.27
C ASP A 111 -11.27 14.44 2.27
N LEU A 112 -10.76 14.22 3.48
CA LEU A 112 -11.48 13.46 4.51
C LEU A 112 -12.56 14.28 5.24
N GLU A 113 -12.56 15.60 5.12
CA GLU A 113 -13.52 16.48 5.79
C GLU A 113 -14.72 16.79 4.89
N ARG A 114 -14.47 17.02 3.59
CA ARG A 114 -15.49 17.49 2.64
C ARG A 114 -15.66 16.60 1.42
N GLY A 115 -14.78 15.61 1.24
CA GLY A 115 -14.81 14.70 0.12
C GLY A 115 -15.80 13.54 0.31
N PRO A 116 -15.87 12.64 -0.68
CA PRO A 116 -16.66 11.42 -0.57
C PRO A 116 -16.12 10.53 0.56
N GLY A 117 -17.01 9.77 1.21
CA GLY A 117 -16.58 8.74 2.16
C GLY A 117 -15.69 7.67 1.50
N PHE A 118 -14.87 6.98 2.29
CA PHE A 118 -13.84 6.03 1.82
C PHE A 118 -14.32 5.04 0.75
N LEU A 119 -15.51 4.45 0.91
CA LEU A 119 -16.04 3.46 -0.04
C LEU A 119 -16.45 4.06 -1.40
N ALA A 120 -16.71 5.37 -1.46
CA ALA A 120 -17.04 6.08 -2.69
C ALA A 120 -15.80 6.67 -3.39
N MET A 121 -14.64 6.64 -2.73
CA MET A 121 -13.36 7.01 -3.33
C MET A 121 -12.93 6.01 -4.40
N ASN A 122 -12.13 6.47 -5.36
CA ASN A 122 -11.48 5.59 -6.31
C ASN A 122 -10.36 4.77 -5.64
N ILE A 123 -9.80 3.78 -6.35
CA ILE A 123 -8.84 2.85 -5.78
C ILE A 123 -7.52 3.51 -5.34
N GLU A 124 -7.06 4.55 -6.04
CA GLU A 124 -5.84 5.28 -5.73
C GLU A 124 -6.08 6.21 -4.52
N GLN A 125 -7.23 6.89 -4.46
CA GLN A 125 -7.63 7.68 -3.29
C GLN A 125 -7.72 6.83 -2.02
N GLN A 126 -8.33 5.65 -2.09
CA GLN A 126 -8.35 4.71 -0.96
C GLN A 126 -6.93 4.32 -0.54
N ALA A 127 -6.06 4.00 -1.49
CA ALA A 127 -4.66 3.67 -1.21
C ALA A 127 -3.89 4.84 -0.57
N MET A 128 -4.12 6.07 -1.02
CA MET A 128 -3.56 7.29 -0.43
C MET A 128 -4.06 7.52 1.00
N VAL A 129 -5.35 7.30 1.27
CA VAL A 129 -5.90 7.39 2.64
C VAL A 129 -5.25 6.38 3.57
N VAL A 130 -5.08 5.12 3.12
CA VAL A 130 -4.43 4.08 3.93
C VAL A 130 -2.94 4.35 4.13
N GLU A 131 -2.23 4.81 3.09
CA GLU A 131 -0.82 5.26 3.17
C GLU A 131 -0.65 6.37 4.21
N HIS A 132 -1.47 7.41 4.13
CA HIS A 132 -1.39 8.52 5.08
C HIS A 132 -1.88 8.13 6.48
N ALA A 133 -2.87 7.24 6.62
CA ALA A 133 -3.24 6.70 7.93
C ALA A 133 -2.06 5.98 8.61
N PHE A 134 -1.30 5.19 7.84
CA PHE A 134 -0.08 4.56 8.32
C PHE A 134 0.98 5.61 8.72
N LEU A 135 1.23 6.62 7.88
CA LEU A 135 2.16 7.71 8.19
C LEU A 135 1.78 8.46 9.48
N ALA A 136 0.51 8.86 9.60
CA ALA A 136 -0.01 9.55 10.78
C ALA A 136 0.19 8.71 12.06
N SER A 137 -0.03 7.39 11.98
CA SER A 137 0.19 6.48 13.12
C SER A 137 1.65 6.40 13.60
N ARG A 138 2.59 6.85 12.76
CA ARG A 138 4.04 6.89 13.03
C ARG A 138 4.57 8.31 13.21
N GLY A 139 3.69 9.31 13.35
CA GLY A 139 4.06 10.71 13.52
C GLY A 139 4.57 11.40 12.24
N GLY A 140 4.30 10.81 11.06
CA GLY A 140 4.63 11.40 9.77
C GLY A 140 3.67 12.52 9.37
N GLU A 141 4.13 13.40 8.49
CA GLU A 141 3.32 14.47 7.89
C GLU A 141 2.25 13.91 6.97
N THR A 142 1.04 14.45 7.04
CA THR A 142 -0.10 14.04 6.23
C THR A 142 -1.01 15.22 5.90
N PRO A 143 -1.86 15.14 4.85
CA PRO A 143 -2.74 16.23 4.44
C PRO A 143 -3.85 16.61 5.44
N HIS A 144 -4.12 15.77 6.43
CA HIS A 144 -5.22 15.94 7.38
C HIS A 144 -4.78 15.56 8.80
N PRO A 145 -5.48 15.99 9.86
CA PRO A 145 -5.18 15.57 11.22
C PRO A 145 -5.28 14.05 11.43
N ALA A 146 -4.43 13.50 12.30
CA ALA A 146 -4.37 12.07 12.60
C ALA A 146 -5.71 11.46 13.05
N SER A 147 -6.56 12.25 13.73
CA SER A 147 -7.89 11.82 14.18
C SER A 147 -8.81 11.39 13.04
N LEU A 148 -8.76 12.05 11.88
CA LEU A 148 -9.60 11.71 10.73
C LEU A 148 -9.22 10.36 10.12
N TYR A 149 -7.92 10.03 10.13
CA TYR A 149 -7.47 8.72 9.66
C TYR A 149 -7.85 7.59 10.62
N VAL A 150 -7.85 7.83 11.93
CA VAL A 150 -8.31 6.85 12.93
C VAL A 150 -9.78 6.53 12.71
N GLU A 151 -10.61 7.55 12.46
CA GLU A 151 -12.03 7.36 12.15
C GLU A 151 -12.22 6.56 10.85
N ALA A 152 -11.54 6.95 9.77
CA ALA A 152 -11.63 6.27 8.47
C ALA A 152 -11.18 4.81 8.54
N ARG A 153 -10.16 4.49 9.35
CA ARG A 153 -9.60 3.12 9.49
C ARG A 153 -10.64 2.08 9.84
N HIS A 154 -11.65 2.44 10.62
CA HIS A 154 -12.70 1.52 11.02
C HIS A 154 -13.52 0.94 9.84
N ILE A 155 -13.44 1.56 8.65
CA ILE A 155 -14.16 1.15 7.44
C ILE A 155 -13.48 -0.05 6.79
N TRP A 156 -12.18 0.02 6.49
CA TRP A 156 -11.47 -1.09 5.82
C TRP A 156 -10.96 -2.15 6.79
N TRP A 157 -10.77 -1.81 8.07
CA TRP A 157 -10.36 -2.79 9.08
C TRP A 157 -11.42 -3.86 9.36
N ARG A 158 -12.69 -3.51 9.18
CA ARG A 158 -13.85 -4.37 9.46
C ARG A 158 -14.40 -5.07 8.21
N ALA A 159 -13.83 -4.79 7.04
CA ALA A 159 -14.27 -5.30 5.75
C ALA A 159 -13.73 -6.71 5.48
#